data_AF-A0A074RGX5-F1
#
_entry.id   AF-A0A074RGX5-F1
#
_cell.length_a   1.000
_cell.length_b   1.000
_cell.length_c   1.000
_cell.angle_alpha   90.00
_cell.angle_beta   90.00
_cell.angle_gamma   90.00
#
_symmetry.space_group_name_H-M   'P 1'
#
loop_
_entity.id
_entity.type
_entity.pdbx_description
1 polymer ?
#
loop_
_entity_poly.entity_id
_entity_poly.type
_entity_poly.pdbx_seq_one_letter_code
_entity_poly.pdbx_strand_id
1 'polypeptide(L)'
;MAPNTTSNPPSTYQCQTTSAPIFGHNATETSYWPFPHIVAQTPPRFAYVFYATEKEYLCNVLINFRQLRQLNVAAELALIYPASWITQYPPGSTNPIRRMLEKASSEYQANLHPLELWSTGQGD
;
A
#
# COMPACT_ATOMS: atom_id res chain seq x y z
N MET A 1 -6.73 -44.41 -34.28
CA MET A 1 -6.06 -44.31 -32.98
C MET A 1 -5.92 -42.85 -32.65
N ALA A 2 -6.77 -42.32 -31.78
CA ALA A 2 -6.69 -40.93 -31.31
C ALA A 2 -5.90 -40.88 -30.00
N PRO A 3 -5.00 -39.91 -29.78
CA PRO A 3 -4.31 -39.77 -28.51
C PRO A 3 -5.24 -39.16 -27.45
N ASN A 4 -5.21 -39.79 -26.29
CA ASN A 4 -5.99 -39.46 -25.10
C ASN A 4 -5.28 -38.31 -24.37
N THR A 5 -5.72 -37.06 -24.53
CA THR A 5 -5.21 -35.91 -23.78
C THR A 5 -6.07 -35.68 -22.54
N THR A 6 -5.64 -36.25 -21.42
CA THR A 6 -6.11 -35.89 -20.08
C THR A 6 -5.58 -34.50 -19.72
N SER A 7 -6.40 -33.47 -19.92
CA SER A 7 -6.12 -32.12 -19.41
C SER A 7 -6.42 -32.07 -17.91
N ASN A 8 -5.38 -31.99 -17.08
CA ASN A 8 -5.54 -31.61 -15.67
C ASN A 8 -6.09 -30.17 -15.60
N PRO A 9 -7.07 -29.86 -14.73
CA PRO A 9 -7.59 -28.51 -14.59
C PRO A 9 -6.51 -27.57 -14.02
N PRO A 10 -6.52 -26.27 -14.38
CA PRO A 10 -5.54 -25.31 -13.89
C PRO A 10 -5.69 -25.15 -12.37
N SER A 11 -4.57 -25.22 -11.68
CA SER A 11 -4.44 -25.05 -10.23
C SER A 11 -5.21 -23.80 -9.78
N THR A 12 -6.19 -24.00 -8.91
CA THR A 12 -6.89 -22.95 -8.19
C THR A 12 -5.87 -21.99 -7.58
N TYR A 13 -5.85 -20.73 -8.02
CA TYR A 13 -5.11 -19.66 -7.37
C TYR A 13 -5.67 -19.51 -5.95
N GLN A 14 -5.07 -20.19 -4.99
CA GLN A 14 -5.33 -19.92 -3.58
C GLN A 14 -4.62 -18.62 -3.24
N CYS A 15 -5.39 -17.57 -2.92
CA CYS A 15 -4.87 -16.40 -2.23
C CYS A 15 -4.34 -16.86 -0.87
N GLN A 16 -3.04 -17.15 -0.80
CA GLN A 16 -2.37 -17.41 0.46
C GLN A 16 -2.22 -16.08 1.18
N THR A 17 -3.11 -15.84 2.15
CA THR A 17 -3.00 -14.70 3.06
C THR A 17 -1.84 -14.99 4.01
N THR A 18 -0.63 -14.55 3.67
CA THR A 18 0.44 -14.49 4.65
C THR A 18 0.08 -13.42 5.68
N SER A 19 -0.01 -13.83 6.94
CA SER A 19 -0.12 -12.94 8.10
C SER A 19 1.19 -12.20 8.36
N ALA A 20 1.85 -11.70 7.30
CA ALA A 20 2.90 -10.73 7.48
C ALA A 20 2.30 -9.60 8.33
N PRO A 21 2.98 -9.11 9.37
CA PRO A 21 2.54 -7.89 10.01
C PRO A 21 2.62 -6.79 8.96
N ILE A 22 1.50 -6.48 8.32
CA ILE A 22 1.40 -5.51 7.22
C ILE A 22 1.70 -4.08 7.73
N PHE A 23 1.79 -3.90 9.06
CA PHE A 23 1.51 -2.62 9.70
C PHE A 23 2.56 -2.25 10.76
N GLY A 24 3.08 -1.03 10.64
CA GLY A 24 4.28 -0.52 11.30
C GLY A 24 4.17 -0.25 12.80
N HIS A 25 5.33 -0.11 13.45
CA HIS A 25 5.54 -0.04 14.90
C HIS A 25 5.00 1.21 15.62
N ASN A 26 4.26 2.10 14.95
CA ASN A 26 3.94 3.45 15.46
C ASN A 26 2.47 3.66 15.90
N ALA A 27 1.63 2.64 15.87
CA ALA A 27 0.28 2.73 16.44
C ALA A 27 0.38 2.63 17.98
N THR A 28 0.35 3.76 18.68
CA THR A 28 0.32 3.81 20.15
C THR A 28 -1.11 3.67 20.68
N GLU A 29 -1.28 3.08 21.88
CA GLU A 29 -2.57 2.98 22.59
C GLU A 29 -3.28 4.33 22.78
N THR A 30 -2.52 5.44 22.80
CA THR A 30 -3.06 6.80 22.93
C THR A 30 -3.77 7.31 21.68
N SER A 31 -3.68 6.60 20.56
CA SER A 31 -4.36 6.97 19.32
C SER A 31 -5.86 6.60 19.36
N TYR A 32 -6.30 5.77 20.30
CA TYR A 32 -7.68 5.28 20.33
C TYR A 32 -8.60 6.25 21.11
N TRP A 33 -9.50 6.94 20.39
CA TRP A 33 -10.61 7.73 20.94
C TRP A 33 -11.65 6.84 21.66
N PRO A 34 -12.45 7.37 22.61
CA PRO A 34 -12.59 6.81 23.95
C PRO A 34 -13.83 5.93 24.07
N PHE A 35 -13.64 4.62 24.28
CA PHE A 35 -14.67 3.76 24.86
C PHE A 35 -14.13 3.19 26.16
N PRO A 36 -14.56 3.68 27.34
CA PRO A 36 -13.87 3.35 28.58
C PRO A 36 -14.21 1.97 29.16
N HIS A 37 -14.94 1.10 28.46
CA HIS A 37 -15.49 -0.12 29.09
C HIS A 37 -15.63 -1.34 28.17
N ILE A 38 -14.63 -1.70 27.34
CA ILE A 38 -14.59 -3.05 26.77
C ILE A 38 -13.17 -3.62 26.88
N VAL A 39 -13.03 -4.60 27.78
CA VAL A 39 -11.84 -5.43 27.94
C VAL A 39 -11.77 -6.44 26.79
N ALA A 40 -10.58 -6.59 26.19
CA ALA A 40 -10.16 -7.67 25.28
C ALA A 40 -10.76 -7.73 23.85
N GLN A 41 -10.88 -6.60 23.17
CA GLN A 41 -10.93 -6.58 21.71
C GLN A 41 -9.80 -5.68 21.23
N THR A 42 -8.87 -6.20 20.43
CA THR A 42 -7.89 -5.35 19.74
C THR A 42 -8.67 -4.23 19.04
N PRO A 43 -8.38 -2.96 19.33
CA PRO A 43 -9.14 -1.86 18.74
C PRO A 43 -9.12 -1.94 17.22
N PRO A 44 -10.20 -1.55 16.53
CA PRO A 44 -10.26 -1.58 15.08
C PRO A 44 -9.10 -0.75 14.51
N ARG A 45 -8.31 -1.39 13.64
CA ARG A 45 -7.15 -0.76 12.98
C ARG A 45 -7.61 -0.20 11.65
N PHE A 46 -7.48 1.11 11.47
CA PHE A 46 -7.85 1.80 10.23
C PHE A 46 -6.59 2.22 9.47
N ALA A 47 -6.70 2.20 8.14
CA ALA A 47 -5.68 2.73 7.24
C ALA A 47 -6.34 3.58 6.16
N TYR A 48 -5.75 4.73 5.87
CA TYR A 48 -6.05 5.50 4.67
C TYR A 48 -5.09 5.06 3.57
N VAL A 49 -5.63 4.38 2.56
CA VAL A 49 -4.86 3.85 1.43
C VAL A 49 -5.08 4.74 0.23
N PHE A 50 -3.97 5.20 -0.35
CA PHE A 50 -3.96 5.97 -1.58
C PHE A 50 -3.23 5.20 -2.68
N TYR A 51 -3.63 5.39 -3.92
CA TYR A 51 -2.91 4.87 -5.09
C TYR A 51 -2.45 6.03 -5.96
N ALA A 52 -1.25 5.93 -6.53
CA ALA A 52 -0.73 6.93 -7.45
C ALA A 52 0.03 6.25 -8.59
N THR A 53 -0.52 6.33 -9.80
CA THR A 53 0.09 5.79 -11.03
C THR A 53 0.82 6.84 -11.86
N GLU A 54 0.64 8.12 -11.53
CA GLU A 54 1.27 9.25 -12.20
C GLU A 54 1.83 10.23 -11.16
N LYS A 55 2.74 11.09 -11.60
CA LYS A 55 3.46 12.05 -10.75
C LYS A 55 2.50 13.02 -10.05
N GLU A 56 1.48 13.49 -10.77
CA GLU A 56 0.51 14.48 -10.29
C GLU A 56 -0.37 13.87 -9.18
N TYR A 57 -0.79 12.61 -9.34
CA TYR A 57 -1.49 11.86 -8.30
C TYR A 57 -0.60 11.62 -7.09
N LEU A 58 0.70 11.32 -7.27
CA LEU A 58 1.63 11.18 -6.15
C LEU A 58 1.72 12.49 -5.35
N CYS A 59 1.81 13.63 -6.02
CA CYS A 59 1.77 14.94 -5.36
C CYS A 59 0.46 15.14 -4.56
N ASN A 60 -0.69 14.79 -5.14
CA ASN A 60 -1.98 14.85 -4.44
C ASN A 60 -1.99 13.97 -3.18
N VAL A 61 -1.42 12.77 -3.24
CA VAL A 61 -1.31 11.91 -2.05
C VAL A 61 -0.51 12.59 -0.94
N LEU A 62 0.62 13.22 -1.26
CA LEU A 62 1.44 13.91 -0.26
C LEU A 62 0.69 15.08 0.39
N ILE A 63 -0.14 15.80 -0.36
CA ILE A 63 -1.01 16.85 0.20
C ILE A 63 -1.98 16.24 1.21
N ASN A 64 -2.62 15.12 0.88
CA ASN A 64 -3.54 14.43 1.78
C ASN A 64 -2.83 13.89 3.02
N PHE A 65 -1.66 13.27 2.87
CA PHE A 65 -0.86 12.80 4.01
C PHE A 65 -0.50 13.93 4.97
N ARG A 66 -0.12 15.11 4.45
CA ARG A 66 0.13 16.28 5.28
C ARG A 66 -1.10 16.68 6.09
N GLN A 67 -2.28 16.75 5.47
CA GLN A 67 -3.52 17.13 6.15
C GLN A 67 -3.90 16.10 7.22
N LEU A 68 -3.84 14.80 6.89
CA LEU A 68 -4.16 13.72 7.83
C LEU A 68 -3.22 13.73 9.04
N ARG A 69 -1.92 13.97 8.83
CA ARG A 69 -0.97 14.13 9.94
C ARG A 69 -1.25 15.38 10.77
N GLN A 70 -1.62 16.51 10.15
CA GLN A 70 -2.02 17.73 10.87
C GLN A 70 -3.28 17.53 11.73
N LEU A 71 -4.20 16.67 11.29
CA LEU A 71 -5.41 16.31 12.03
C LEU A 71 -5.17 15.24 13.12
N ASN A 72 -3.94 14.75 13.28
CA ASN A 72 -3.58 13.68 14.21
C ASN A 72 -4.48 12.45 14.06
N VAL A 73 -4.75 12.03 12.81
CA VAL A 73 -5.59 10.85 12.58
C VAL A 73 -4.93 9.60 13.19
N ALA A 74 -5.75 8.85 13.93
CA ALA A 74 -5.38 7.57 14.52
C ALA A 74 -5.51 6.42 13.52
N ALA A 75 -4.84 6.58 12.38
CA ALA A 75 -4.89 5.62 11.29
C ALA A 75 -3.54 5.53 10.61
N GLU A 76 -3.28 4.38 10.01
CA GLU A 76 -2.11 4.20 9.19
C GLU A 76 -2.27 4.92 7.84
N LEU A 77 -1.17 5.35 7.25
CA LEU A 77 -1.14 5.88 5.90
C LEU A 77 -0.44 4.85 5.00
N ALA A 78 -1.07 4.47 3.90
CA ALA A 78 -0.48 3.55 2.93
C ALA A 78 -0.54 4.15 1.52
N LEU A 79 0.52 3.91 0.73
CA LEU A 79 0.65 4.36 -0.64
C LEU A 79 0.96 3.19 -1.56
N ILE A 80 0.05 2.92 -2.49
CA ILE A 80 0.23 1.98 -3.59
C ILE A 80 0.77 2.72 -4.80
N TYR A 81 1.85 2.23 -5.39
CA TYR A 81 2.51 2.87 -6.54
C TYR A 81 3.11 1.84 -7.50
N PRO A 82 3.38 2.20 -8.77
CA PRO A 82 3.96 1.30 -9.75
C PRO A 82 5.31 0.76 -9.28
N ALA A 83 5.44 -0.57 -9.22
CA ALA A 83 6.70 -1.24 -8.85
C ALA A 83 7.86 -0.84 -9.79
N SER A 84 7.54 -0.53 -11.05
CA SER A 84 8.49 -0.03 -12.05
C SER A 84 9.20 1.27 -11.63
N TRP A 85 8.62 2.08 -10.74
CA TRP A 85 9.27 3.28 -10.22
C TRP A 85 10.49 2.99 -9.35
N ILE A 86 10.58 1.81 -8.73
CA ILE A 86 11.74 1.41 -7.92
C ILE A 86 13.01 1.35 -8.78
N THR A 87 12.89 0.80 -9.99
CA THR A 87 14.01 0.65 -10.93
C THR A 87 14.21 1.89 -11.78
N GLN A 88 13.13 2.55 -12.22
CA GLN A 88 13.21 3.79 -12.99
C GLN A 88 13.80 4.96 -12.19
N TYR A 89 13.52 5.02 -10.89
CA TYR A 89 13.95 6.10 -10.01
C TYR A 89 14.67 5.54 -8.77
N PRO A 90 15.92 5.08 -8.91
CA PRO A 90 16.67 4.44 -7.83
C PRO A 90 17.01 5.43 -6.69
N PRO A 91 17.44 4.92 -5.51
CA PRO A 91 17.94 5.76 -4.42
C PRO A 91 19.02 6.75 -4.89
N GLY A 92 18.93 8.00 -4.43
CA GLY A 92 19.83 9.08 -4.86
C GLY A 92 19.41 9.79 -6.17
N SER A 93 18.37 9.31 -6.86
CA SER A 93 17.84 9.98 -8.05
C SER A 93 17.32 11.40 -7.73
N THR A 94 17.60 12.35 -8.62
CA THR A 94 17.04 13.72 -8.56
C THR A 94 15.60 13.79 -9.06
N ASN A 95 15.02 12.69 -9.54
CA ASN A 95 13.67 12.66 -10.06
C ASN A 95 12.63 13.03 -8.97
N PRO A 96 11.63 13.89 -9.27
CA PRO A 96 10.59 14.26 -8.32
C PRO A 96 9.83 13.08 -7.71
N ILE A 97 9.57 12.02 -8.48
CA ILE A 97 8.86 10.83 -7.98
C ILE A 97 9.66 10.17 -6.85
N ARG A 98 10.98 9.99 -7.02
CA ARG A 98 11.84 9.44 -5.96
C ARG A 98 11.77 10.27 -4.69
N ARG A 99 11.93 11.60 -4.81
CA ARG A 99 11.89 12.51 -3.67
C ARG A 99 10.53 12.49 -2.96
N MET A 100 9.44 12.38 -3.72
CA MET A 100 8.10 12.28 -3.15
C MET A 100 7.86 10.95 -2.43
N LEU A 101 8.35 9.82 -2.97
CA LEU A 101 8.29 8.52 -2.29
C LEU A 101 9.13 8.52 -0.99
N GLU A 102 10.32 9.11 -1.01
CA GLU A 102 11.16 9.29 0.19
C GLU A 102 10.46 10.15 1.24
N LYS A 103 9.83 11.25 0.82
CA LYS A 103 9.04 12.11 1.69
C LYS A 103 7.83 11.38 2.28
N ALA A 104 7.12 10.57 1.49
CA ALA A 104 5.99 9.77 1.96
C ALA A 104 6.43 8.78 3.07
N SER A 105 7.54 8.08 2.87
CA SER A 105 8.07 7.12 3.86
C SER A 105 8.67 7.82 5.09
N SER A 106 9.49 8.86 4.92
CA SER A 106 10.24 9.47 6.02
C SER A 106 9.44 10.50 6.82
N GLU A 107 8.77 11.43 6.16
CA GLU A 107 8.05 12.54 6.81
C GLU A 107 6.66 12.11 7.27
N TYR A 108 5.96 11.33 6.44
CA TYR A 108 4.58 10.92 6.74
C TYR A 108 4.48 9.50 7.28
N GLN A 109 5.58 8.76 7.41
CA GLN A 109 5.60 7.38 7.90
C GLN A 109 4.58 6.51 7.17
N ALA A 110 4.41 6.74 5.87
CA ALA A 110 3.48 5.98 5.06
C ALA A 110 4.11 4.64 4.67
N ASN A 111 3.31 3.58 4.71
CA ASN A 111 3.71 2.26 4.24
C ASN A 111 3.60 2.21 2.71
N LEU A 112 4.73 1.94 2.07
CA LEU A 112 4.86 1.95 0.62
C LEU A 112 4.63 0.53 0.08
N HIS A 113 3.63 0.38 -0.78
CA HIS A 113 3.24 -0.90 -1.39
C HIS A 113 3.43 -0.83 -2.91
N PRO A 114 4.57 -1.29 -3.46
CA PRO A 114 4.75 -1.37 -4.90
C PRO A 114 3.78 -2.41 -5.49
N LEU A 115 3.19 -2.09 -6.64
CA LEU A 115 2.27 -2.96 -7.37
C LEU A 115 2.64 -3.00 -8.86
N GLU A 116 2.61 -4.19 -9.44
CA GLU A 116 2.73 -4.37 -10.88
C GLU A 116 1.46 -3.91 -11.59
N LEU A 117 1.59 -2.97 -12.52
CA LEU A 117 0.46 -2.53 -13.34
C LEU A 117 0.24 -3.52 -14.48
N TRP A 118 -1.01 -3.96 -14.67
CA TRP A 118 -1.38 -4.77 -15.82
C TRP A 118 -1.60 -3.88 -17.05
N SER A 119 -0.95 -4.24 -18.16
CA SER A 119 -1.19 -3.60 -19.45
C SER A 119 -2.29 -4.36 -20.20
N THR A 120 -3.34 -3.67 -20.63
CA THR A 120 -4.45 -4.24 -21.43
C THR A 120 -4.10 -4.40 -22.92
N GLY A 121 -2.82 -4.46 -23.28
CA GLY A 121 -2.38 -4.65 -24.68
C GLY A 121 -2.69 -6.03 -25.29
N GLN A 122 -3.24 -6.95 -24.50
CA GLN A 122 -3.74 -8.26 -24.91
C GLN A 122 -5.15 -8.46 -24.32
N GLY A 123 -6.10 -7.63 -24.76
CA GLY A 123 -7.50 -8.03 -24.80
C GLY A 123 -7.80 -8.42 -26.24
N ASP A 124 -8.39 -9.60 -26.41
CA ASP A 124 -8.74 -10.32 -27.64
C ASP A 124 -9.22 -9.45 -28.82
#